data_AF-A0A7K0D3A1-F1
#
_entry.id   AF-A0A7K0D3A1-F1
#
_cell.length_a   1.000
_cell.length_b   1.000
_cell.length_c   1.000
_cell.angle_alpha   90.00
_cell.angle_beta   90.00
_cell.angle_gamma   90.00
#
_symmetry.space_group_name_H-M   'P 1'
#
loop_
_entity.id
_entity.type
_entity.pdbx_description
1 polymer ?
#
loop_
_entity_poly.entity_id
_entity_poly.type
_entity_poly.pdbx_seq_one_letter_code
_entity_poly.pdbx_strand_id
1 'polypeptide(L)'
;MRAAASPKPRLKEFATELRGWSGGLSALAWVSAKYGATAVFLARVDTEMEDPEGWLAVSRLYADHGDGLARFTAQFAAAAHEYRPQGLPNLLGETIRSYQLKVPPAVRAVMCGPARGEVGAVVETEESVYRFLADPSRPRRVYHPLAMRRYASILLAKRPEFADDPGALESFDVALAALRQFGEPDRPRADPTEAQRRHVDELLCAQVRADTRLFDDPYLDEAYLRARNTMLRWAIDGRELDNAAVLYTKLRAARLDGQRAERVVAEHEQPVAEPIAVPASLSEPMDLRRVPDADILRRAAAVVRAVAAPGPDDCADCWEKTTAISILNDGVAQESTSATVVAAWSAQRPSGHRTRPRGAVTASAIAATELVSALLFLGASAVTQTGDLPEVFRDAAAIGRLSRRQAEITNLLYRCGFDIDGDGE
;
A
#
# COMPACT_ATOMS: atom_id res chain seq x y z
N MET A 1 3.94 -27.05 -38.93
CA MET A 1 4.61 -27.32 -37.64
C MET A 1 4.56 -26.04 -36.81
N ARG A 2 3.72 -25.97 -35.76
CA ARG A 2 3.70 -24.82 -34.85
C ARG A 2 4.96 -24.87 -33.99
N ALA A 3 5.81 -23.84 -34.07
CA ALA A 3 6.95 -23.70 -33.19
C ALA A 3 6.48 -23.81 -31.73
N ALA A 4 7.25 -24.51 -30.90
CA ALA A 4 6.95 -24.65 -29.48
C ALA A 4 6.78 -23.25 -28.87
N ALA A 5 5.65 -23.03 -28.18
CA ALA A 5 5.36 -21.75 -27.55
C ALA A 5 6.49 -21.39 -26.57
N SER A 6 6.99 -20.16 -26.66
CA SER A 6 7.99 -19.65 -25.72
C SER A 6 7.54 -19.91 -24.27
N PRO A 7 8.47 -20.17 -23.33
CA PRO A 7 8.11 -20.48 -21.94
C PRO A 7 7.17 -19.41 -21.39
N LYS A 8 6.12 -19.86 -20.68
CA LYS A 8 5.10 -18.97 -20.13
C LYS A 8 5.81 -17.92 -19.23
N PRO A 9 5.57 -16.61 -19.44
CA PRO A 9 6.10 -15.58 -18.55
C PRO A 9 5.62 -15.82 -17.10
N ARG A 10 6.36 -15.33 -16.10
CA ARG A 10 5.94 -15.56 -14.71
C ARG A 10 4.61 -14.84 -14.46
N LEU A 11 3.78 -15.45 -13.63
CA LEU A 11 2.40 -15.02 -13.39
C LEU A 11 2.31 -13.53 -13.03
N LYS A 12 3.26 -13.04 -12.21
CA LYS A 12 3.31 -11.64 -11.77
C LYS A 12 3.49 -10.65 -12.92
N GLU A 13 4.40 -10.92 -13.86
CA GLU A 13 4.65 -10.02 -14.98
C GLU A 13 3.51 -10.09 -16.00
N PHE A 14 3.03 -11.30 -16.27
CA PHE A 14 1.91 -11.53 -17.18
C PHE A 14 0.62 -10.86 -16.71
N ALA A 15 0.23 -11.05 -15.45
CA ALA A 15 -0.99 -10.44 -14.91
C ALA A 15 -0.93 -8.91 -14.94
N THR A 16 0.25 -8.34 -14.65
CA THR A 16 0.47 -6.89 -14.73
C THR A 16 0.32 -6.39 -16.17
N GLU A 17 0.91 -7.10 -17.13
CA GLU A 17 0.82 -6.72 -18.54
C GLU A 17 -0.57 -6.93 -19.13
N LEU A 18 -1.27 -7.99 -18.75
CA LEU A 18 -2.65 -8.25 -19.19
C LEU A 18 -3.58 -7.10 -18.76
N ARG A 19 -3.48 -6.65 -17.50
CA ARG A 19 -4.20 -5.47 -17.01
C ARG A 19 -3.79 -4.20 -17.74
N GLY A 20 -2.51 -4.02 -18.05
CA GLY A 20 -2.09 -2.82 -18.76
C GLY A 20 -2.50 -2.80 -20.23
N TRP A 21 -2.60 -3.97 -20.88
CA TRP A 21 -3.16 -4.11 -22.23
C TRP A 21 -4.66 -3.92 -22.26
N SER A 22 -5.39 -4.25 -21.20
CA SER A 22 -6.82 -3.92 -21.10
C SER A 22 -7.04 -2.41 -21.23
N GLY A 23 -6.24 -1.60 -20.53
CA GLY A 23 -6.27 -0.14 -20.64
C GLY A 23 -5.85 0.39 -22.01
N GLY A 24 -4.88 -0.25 -22.66
CA GLY A 24 -4.43 0.12 -24.01
C GLY A 24 -5.45 -0.18 -25.10
N LEU A 25 -6.04 -1.38 -25.08
CA LEU A 25 -7.02 -1.83 -26.07
C LEU A 25 -8.36 -1.09 -25.91
N SER A 26 -8.81 -0.90 -24.68
CA SER A 26 -10.06 -0.20 -24.37
C SER A 26 -10.07 1.29 -24.76
N ALA A 27 -8.92 1.89 -25.05
CA ALA A 27 -8.84 3.27 -25.54
C ALA A 27 -9.14 3.40 -27.04
N LEU A 28 -9.21 2.28 -27.78
CA LEU A 28 -9.27 2.27 -29.24
C LEU A 28 -10.72 2.18 -29.74
N ALA A 29 -11.07 3.03 -30.71
CA ALA A 29 -12.42 3.09 -31.26
C ALA A 29 -12.84 1.76 -31.91
N TRP A 30 -11.94 1.08 -32.63
CA TRP A 30 -12.24 -0.18 -33.30
C TRP A 30 -12.55 -1.32 -32.30
N VAL A 31 -11.95 -1.29 -31.11
CA VAL A 31 -12.22 -2.28 -30.05
C VAL A 31 -13.63 -2.08 -29.51
N SER A 32 -14.04 -0.84 -29.26
CA SER A 32 -15.42 -0.52 -28.85
C SER A 32 -16.44 -0.94 -29.93
N ALA A 33 -16.11 -0.71 -31.21
CA ALA A 33 -16.97 -1.11 -32.32
C ALA A 33 -17.14 -2.64 -32.44
N LYS A 34 -16.09 -3.42 -32.14
CA LYS A 34 -16.13 -4.89 -32.26
C LYS A 34 -16.71 -5.61 -31.03
N TYR A 35 -16.31 -5.19 -29.83
CA TYR A 35 -16.66 -5.90 -28.58
C TYR A 35 -17.75 -5.19 -27.75
N GLY A 36 -18.13 -3.97 -28.12
CA GLY A 36 -19.14 -3.18 -27.44
C GLY A 36 -18.57 -2.27 -26.35
N ALA A 37 -19.28 -1.16 -26.10
CA ALA A 37 -18.88 -0.14 -25.12
C ALA A 37 -18.83 -0.69 -23.69
N THR A 38 -19.74 -1.59 -23.33
CA THR A 38 -19.78 -2.23 -22.00
C THR A 38 -18.56 -3.10 -21.75
N ALA A 39 -18.13 -3.90 -22.74
CA ALA A 39 -16.93 -4.72 -22.62
C ALA A 39 -15.67 -3.85 -22.47
N VAL A 40 -15.58 -2.77 -23.23
CA VAL A 40 -14.50 -1.78 -23.11
C VAL A 40 -14.48 -1.12 -21.73
N PHE A 41 -15.65 -0.79 -21.19
CA PHE A 41 -15.78 -0.25 -19.83
C PHE A 41 -15.31 -1.27 -18.79
N LEU A 42 -15.84 -2.49 -18.82
CA LEU A 42 -15.50 -3.58 -17.89
C LEU A 42 -14.02 -3.97 -17.95
N ALA A 43 -13.39 -3.90 -19.12
CA ALA A 43 -11.96 -4.14 -19.25
C ALA A 43 -11.09 -3.08 -18.54
N ARG A 44 -11.63 -1.88 -18.26
CA ARG A 44 -10.90 -0.77 -17.62
C ARG A 44 -11.10 -0.70 -16.11
N VAL A 45 -12.24 -1.14 -15.62
CA VAL A 45 -12.65 -0.93 -14.23
C VAL A 45 -12.51 -2.21 -13.41
N ASP A 46 -12.02 -2.04 -12.19
CA ASP A 46 -12.06 -3.08 -11.16
C ASP A 46 -13.41 -2.95 -10.45
N THR A 47 -14.46 -3.54 -11.03
CA THR A 47 -15.84 -3.41 -10.53
C THR A 47 -16.57 -4.73 -10.70
N GLU A 48 -17.29 -5.12 -9.64
CA GLU A 48 -18.20 -6.24 -9.67
C GLU A 48 -19.53 -5.76 -10.27
N MET A 49 -19.82 -6.23 -11.48
CA MET A 49 -21.06 -5.92 -12.20
C MET A 49 -21.63 -7.21 -12.77
N GLU A 50 -22.92 -7.44 -12.58
CA GLU A 50 -23.61 -8.61 -13.11
C GLU A 50 -24.01 -8.35 -14.57
N ASP A 51 -23.06 -8.60 -15.48
CA ASP A 51 -23.26 -8.52 -16.93
C ASP A 51 -22.54 -9.69 -17.63
N PRO A 52 -23.17 -10.87 -17.72
CA PRO A 52 -22.54 -12.06 -18.30
C PRO A 52 -22.10 -11.86 -19.76
N GLU A 53 -22.86 -11.12 -20.56
CA GLU A 53 -22.54 -10.85 -21.97
C GLU A 53 -21.33 -9.91 -22.10
N GLY A 54 -21.30 -8.84 -21.31
CA GLY A 54 -20.14 -7.96 -21.22
C GLY A 54 -18.87 -8.69 -20.79
N TRP A 55 -18.95 -9.55 -19.77
CA TRP A 55 -17.81 -10.35 -19.31
C TRP A 55 -17.35 -11.40 -20.33
N LEU A 56 -18.29 -11.98 -21.09
CA LEU A 56 -17.95 -12.87 -22.21
C LEU A 56 -17.22 -12.10 -23.32
N ALA A 57 -17.68 -10.89 -23.65
CA ALA A 57 -17.02 -10.02 -24.64
C ALA A 57 -15.63 -9.58 -24.17
N VAL A 58 -15.44 -9.27 -22.88
CA VAL A 58 -14.12 -9.01 -22.27
C VAL A 58 -13.21 -10.24 -22.39
N SER A 59 -13.74 -11.43 -22.12
CA SER A 59 -12.98 -12.67 -22.24
C SER A 59 -12.53 -12.92 -23.68
N ARG A 60 -13.38 -12.64 -24.68
CA ARG A 60 -13.03 -12.70 -26.10
C ARG A 60 -11.98 -11.67 -26.48
N LEU A 61 -12.10 -10.42 -26.03
CA LEU A 61 -11.10 -9.38 -26.24
C LEU A 61 -9.70 -9.81 -25.73
N TYR A 62 -9.64 -10.39 -24.54
CA TYR A 62 -8.40 -10.92 -23.99
C TYR A 62 -7.88 -12.13 -24.77
N ALA A 63 -8.76 -13.05 -25.17
CA ALA A 63 -8.36 -14.24 -25.95
C ALA A 63 -7.83 -13.87 -27.34
N ASP A 64 -8.49 -12.94 -28.03
CA ASP A 64 -8.16 -12.55 -29.41
C ASP A 64 -6.89 -11.69 -29.48
N HIS A 65 -6.68 -10.81 -28.50
CA HIS A 65 -5.64 -9.78 -28.56
C HIS A 65 -4.81 -9.66 -27.27
N GLY A 66 -5.47 -9.62 -26.11
CA GLY A 66 -4.83 -9.28 -24.84
C GLY A 66 -3.75 -10.27 -24.37
N ASP A 67 -4.01 -11.58 -24.41
CA ASP A 67 -3.09 -12.63 -23.94
C ASP A 67 -1.80 -12.64 -24.78
N GLY A 68 -1.94 -12.63 -26.12
CA GLY A 68 -0.80 -12.63 -27.02
C GLY A 68 0.09 -11.41 -26.85
N LEU A 69 -0.51 -10.21 -26.76
CA LEU A 69 0.21 -8.96 -26.54
C LEU A 69 0.87 -8.90 -25.16
N ALA A 70 0.19 -9.37 -24.12
CA ALA A 70 0.72 -9.41 -22.76
C ALA A 70 1.90 -10.39 -22.63
N ARG A 71 1.84 -11.57 -23.26
CA ARG A 71 2.97 -12.50 -23.31
C ARG A 71 4.16 -11.89 -24.02
N PHE A 72 3.92 -11.22 -25.14
CA PHE A 72 4.97 -10.57 -25.91
C PHE A 72 5.70 -9.49 -25.10
N THR A 73 4.99 -8.66 -24.34
CA THR A 73 5.64 -7.60 -23.54
C THR A 73 6.24 -8.16 -22.24
N ALA A 74 5.57 -9.09 -21.56
CA ALA A 74 6.03 -9.64 -20.29
C ALA A 74 7.39 -10.35 -20.38
N GLN A 75 7.71 -10.97 -21.53
CA GLN A 75 8.99 -11.67 -21.71
C GLN A 75 10.22 -10.75 -21.55
N PHE A 76 10.07 -9.43 -21.77
CA PHE A 76 11.19 -8.49 -21.67
C PHE A 76 11.62 -8.21 -20.22
N ALA A 77 10.78 -8.51 -19.23
CA ALA A 77 11.20 -8.48 -17.83
C ALA A 77 12.25 -9.57 -17.54
N ALA A 78 12.07 -10.77 -18.11
CA ALA A 78 13.03 -11.85 -17.98
C ALA A 78 14.34 -11.52 -18.71
N ALA A 79 14.25 -10.97 -19.93
CA ALA A 79 15.42 -10.50 -20.67
C ALA A 79 16.21 -9.43 -19.89
N ALA A 80 15.53 -8.45 -19.28
CA ALA A 80 16.19 -7.43 -18.48
C ALA A 80 16.82 -7.99 -17.18
N HIS A 81 16.22 -9.04 -16.60
CA HIS A 81 16.74 -9.70 -15.40
C HIS A 81 18.16 -10.25 -15.59
N GLU A 82 18.49 -10.73 -16.80
CA GLU A 82 19.80 -11.28 -17.13
C GLU A 82 20.91 -10.24 -17.02
N TYR A 83 20.59 -8.95 -17.21
CA TYR A 83 21.52 -7.82 -17.18
C TYR A 83 21.48 -7.03 -15.87
N ARG A 84 20.88 -7.57 -14.80
CA ARG A 84 20.86 -6.87 -13.50
C ARG A 84 22.28 -6.74 -12.92
N PRO A 85 22.56 -5.66 -12.18
CA PRO A 85 23.71 -5.60 -11.28
C PRO A 85 23.76 -6.84 -10.37
N GLN A 86 24.92 -7.51 -10.29
CA GLN A 86 25.13 -8.73 -9.49
C GLN A 86 26.04 -8.42 -8.30
N GLY A 87 26.15 -9.34 -7.33
CA GLY A 87 27.09 -9.20 -6.20
C GLY A 87 26.65 -8.22 -5.11
N LEU A 88 25.38 -7.79 -5.13
CA LEU A 88 24.85 -6.83 -4.17
C LEU A 88 24.27 -7.51 -2.91
N PRO A 89 24.33 -6.85 -1.74
CA PRO A 89 23.63 -7.29 -0.53
C PRO A 89 22.12 -7.53 -0.79
N ASN A 90 21.53 -8.52 -0.13
CA ASN A 90 20.17 -9.00 -0.41
C ASN A 90 19.11 -7.87 -0.44
N LEU A 91 19.15 -6.93 0.51
CA LEU A 91 18.20 -5.82 0.59
C LEU A 91 18.24 -4.91 -0.65
N LEU A 92 19.45 -4.59 -1.14
CA LEU A 92 19.65 -3.78 -2.34
C LEU A 92 19.33 -4.59 -3.61
N GLY A 93 19.72 -5.87 -3.62
CA GLY A 93 19.43 -6.80 -4.70
C GLY A 93 17.92 -6.99 -4.95
N GLU A 94 17.09 -7.00 -3.90
CA GLU A 94 15.63 -7.06 -4.02
C GLU A 94 15.04 -5.78 -4.65
N THR A 95 15.53 -4.62 -4.22
CA THR A 95 15.11 -3.33 -4.77
C THR A 95 15.41 -3.26 -6.27
N ILE A 96 16.63 -3.63 -6.67
CA ILE A 96 17.07 -3.61 -8.07
C ILE A 96 16.36 -4.66 -8.92
N ARG A 97 16.05 -5.82 -8.35
CA ARG A 97 15.26 -6.88 -9.03
C ARG A 97 13.90 -6.37 -9.48
N SER A 98 13.34 -5.36 -8.81
CA SER A 98 12.06 -4.76 -9.21
C SER A 98 12.16 -3.88 -10.48
N TYR A 99 13.35 -3.39 -10.84
CA TYR A 99 13.53 -2.44 -11.94
C TYR A 99 13.20 -3.05 -13.31
N GLN A 100 13.44 -4.36 -13.49
CA GLN A 100 13.05 -5.07 -14.71
C GLN A 100 11.54 -5.00 -14.99
N LEU A 101 10.70 -4.85 -13.95
CA LEU A 101 9.25 -4.77 -14.10
C LEU A 101 8.79 -3.43 -14.71
N LYS A 102 9.69 -2.45 -14.81
CA LYS A 102 9.42 -1.18 -15.52
C LYS A 102 9.64 -1.28 -17.03
N VAL A 103 10.24 -2.38 -17.53
CA VAL A 103 10.53 -2.57 -18.96
C VAL A 103 9.28 -2.93 -19.77
N PRO A 104 8.46 -3.94 -19.40
CA PRO A 104 7.28 -4.30 -20.19
C PRO A 104 6.30 -3.14 -20.44
N PRO A 105 5.95 -2.29 -19.45
CA PRO A 105 5.08 -1.14 -19.68
C PRO A 105 5.64 -0.12 -20.68
N ALA A 106 6.97 0.04 -20.71
CA ALA A 106 7.61 0.96 -21.66
C ALA A 106 7.59 0.41 -23.09
N VAL A 107 7.80 -0.90 -23.26
CA VAL A 107 7.65 -1.57 -24.56
C VAL A 107 6.20 -1.46 -25.04
N ARG A 108 5.22 -1.74 -24.16
CA ARG A 108 3.79 -1.55 -24.49
C ARG A 108 3.49 -0.13 -24.93
N ALA A 109 4.02 0.87 -24.25
CA ALA A 109 3.81 2.28 -24.61
C ALA A 109 4.32 2.58 -26.03
N VAL A 110 5.46 2.02 -26.42
CA VAL A 110 5.95 2.14 -27.81
C VAL A 110 5.04 1.41 -28.78
N MET A 111 4.63 0.19 -28.48
CA MET A 111 3.71 -0.58 -29.34
C MET A 111 2.37 0.13 -29.58
N CYS A 112 1.87 0.86 -28.58
CA CYS A 112 0.65 1.67 -28.67
C CYS A 112 0.88 3.05 -29.29
N GLY A 113 2.14 3.49 -29.41
CA GLY A 113 2.51 4.79 -29.96
C GLY A 113 2.46 4.83 -31.48
N PRO A 114 2.70 6.01 -32.09
CA PRO A 114 2.74 6.15 -33.53
C PRO A 114 3.87 5.31 -34.14
N ALA A 115 3.67 4.86 -35.39
CA ALA A 115 4.69 4.12 -36.13
C ALA A 115 5.97 4.95 -36.31
N ARG A 116 7.12 4.34 -36.01
CA ARG A 116 8.47 4.89 -36.22
C ARG A 116 9.36 3.78 -36.75
N GLY A 117 9.47 3.67 -38.07
CA GLY A 117 10.15 2.53 -38.70
C GLY A 117 9.39 1.23 -38.42
N GLU A 118 10.08 0.22 -37.88
CA GLU A 118 9.50 -1.11 -37.59
C GLU A 118 8.84 -1.22 -36.19
N VAL A 119 8.77 -0.13 -35.42
CA VAL A 119 8.12 -0.09 -34.09
C VAL A 119 6.91 0.84 -34.07
N GLY A 120 5.97 0.58 -33.14
CA GLY A 120 4.73 1.35 -33.00
C GLY A 120 3.57 0.85 -33.87
N ALA A 121 2.42 1.52 -33.73
CA ALA A 121 1.16 1.27 -34.43
C ALA A 121 0.65 -0.20 -34.37
N VAL A 122 1.07 -0.97 -33.37
CA VAL A 122 0.73 -2.40 -33.28
C VAL A 122 -0.76 -2.61 -33.08
N VAL A 123 -1.40 -1.72 -32.32
CA VAL A 123 -2.83 -1.79 -31.98
C VAL A 123 -3.68 -0.75 -32.70
N GLU A 124 -3.12 -0.05 -33.70
CA GLU A 124 -3.86 0.99 -34.43
C GLU A 124 -5.11 0.43 -35.11
N THR A 125 -5.01 -0.79 -35.64
CA THR A 125 -6.12 -1.53 -36.25
C THR A 125 -6.11 -2.98 -35.79
N GLU A 126 -7.25 -3.66 -35.93
CA GLU A 126 -7.36 -5.10 -35.67
C GLU A 126 -6.39 -5.92 -36.54
N GLU A 127 -6.26 -5.56 -37.82
CA GLU A 127 -5.37 -6.25 -38.74
C GLU A 127 -3.89 -6.11 -38.34
N SER A 128 -3.49 -4.93 -37.85
CA SER A 128 -2.15 -4.71 -37.29
C SER A 128 -1.85 -5.65 -36.12
N VAL A 129 -2.82 -5.88 -35.23
CA VAL A 129 -2.68 -6.80 -34.10
C VAL A 129 -2.53 -8.23 -34.59
N TYR A 130 -3.39 -8.67 -35.51
CA TYR A 130 -3.28 -10.04 -36.04
C TYR A 130 -1.97 -10.28 -36.76
N ARG A 131 -1.52 -9.33 -37.59
CA ARG A 131 -0.24 -9.42 -38.29
C ARG A 131 0.93 -9.50 -37.32
N PHE A 132 0.87 -8.73 -36.23
CA PHE A 132 1.88 -8.76 -35.18
C PHE A 132 1.92 -10.10 -34.44
N LEU A 133 0.75 -10.65 -34.09
CA LEU A 133 0.64 -11.90 -33.35
C LEU A 133 0.91 -13.15 -34.21
N ALA A 134 0.76 -13.06 -35.53
CA ALA A 134 0.98 -14.18 -36.45
C ALA A 134 2.45 -14.63 -36.53
N ASP A 135 3.40 -13.70 -36.39
CA ASP A 135 4.84 -14.00 -36.31
C ASP A 135 5.50 -13.16 -35.21
N PRO A 136 5.50 -13.63 -33.95
CA PRO A 136 6.07 -12.89 -32.84
C PRO A 136 7.60 -12.85 -32.87
N SER A 137 8.26 -13.67 -33.69
CA SER A 137 9.73 -13.77 -33.73
C SER A 137 10.36 -12.54 -34.39
N ARG A 138 9.73 -12.02 -35.46
CA ARG A 138 10.19 -10.84 -36.18
C ARG A 138 10.10 -9.56 -35.32
N PRO A 139 8.96 -9.22 -34.70
CA PRO A 139 8.88 -8.08 -33.78
C PRO A 139 9.86 -8.19 -32.61
N ARG A 140 10.07 -9.39 -32.07
CA ARG A 140 11.00 -9.57 -30.94
C ARG A 140 12.42 -9.06 -31.26
N ARG A 141 12.91 -9.26 -32.49
CA ARG A 141 14.24 -8.77 -32.90
C ARG A 141 14.35 -7.25 -32.84
N VAL A 142 13.26 -6.54 -33.11
CA VAL A 142 13.21 -5.07 -33.13
C VAL A 142 12.97 -4.51 -31.72
N TYR A 143 12.06 -5.12 -30.96
CA TYR A 143 11.70 -4.64 -29.62
C TYR A 143 12.70 -5.04 -28.53
N HIS A 144 13.53 -6.07 -28.74
CA HIS A 144 14.50 -6.49 -27.74
C HIS A 144 15.60 -5.43 -27.46
N PRO A 145 16.30 -4.87 -28.47
CA PRO A 145 17.23 -3.76 -28.23
C PRO A 145 16.56 -2.56 -27.57
N LEU A 146 15.33 -2.23 -27.97
CA LEU A 146 14.54 -1.15 -27.35
C LEU A 146 14.30 -1.41 -25.85
N ALA A 147 13.88 -2.63 -25.50
CA ALA A 147 13.65 -3.03 -24.12
C ALA A 147 14.94 -2.92 -23.29
N MET A 148 16.08 -3.35 -23.84
CA MET A 148 17.38 -3.32 -23.15
C MET A 148 17.92 -1.89 -22.99
N ARG A 149 17.80 -1.04 -24.03
CA ARG A 149 18.11 0.40 -23.95
C ARG A 149 17.28 1.08 -22.87
N ARG A 150 16.00 0.72 -22.76
CA ARG A 150 15.12 1.24 -21.71
C ARG A 150 15.55 0.80 -20.31
N TYR A 151 15.95 -0.46 -20.17
CA TYR A 151 16.48 -0.97 -18.90
C TYR A 151 17.78 -0.24 -18.51
N ALA A 152 18.68 -0.01 -19.46
CA ALA A 152 19.89 0.77 -19.25
C ALA A 152 19.57 2.20 -18.76
N SER A 153 18.57 2.88 -19.32
CA SER A 153 18.12 4.19 -18.83
C SER A 153 17.58 4.15 -17.40
N ILE A 154 16.87 3.08 -17.03
CA ILE A 154 16.37 2.90 -15.66
C ILE A 154 17.53 2.74 -14.69
N LEU A 155 18.52 1.91 -15.04
CA LEU A 155 19.72 1.73 -14.23
C LEU A 155 20.51 3.04 -14.09
N LEU A 156 20.71 3.78 -15.18
CA LEU A 156 21.37 5.10 -15.13
C LEU A 156 20.65 6.10 -14.24
N ALA A 157 19.32 6.17 -14.33
CA ALA A 157 18.53 7.08 -13.50
C ALA A 157 18.58 6.71 -12.00
N LYS A 158 18.77 5.42 -11.70
CA LYS A 158 18.83 4.89 -10.33
C LYS A 158 20.24 4.84 -9.74
N ARG A 159 21.27 4.86 -10.57
CA ARG A 159 22.69 4.84 -10.15
C ARG A 159 23.03 5.91 -9.10
N PRO A 160 22.55 7.17 -9.16
CA PRO A 160 22.84 8.19 -8.15
C PRO A 160 22.32 7.85 -6.74
N GLU A 161 21.29 6.99 -6.61
CA GLU A 161 20.76 6.56 -5.31
C GLU A 161 21.75 5.68 -4.52
N PHE A 162 22.84 5.23 -5.17
CA PHE A 162 23.90 4.39 -4.60
C PHE A 162 25.25 5.11 -4.55
N ALA A 163 25.27 6.44 -4.56
CA ALA A 163 26.51 7.23 -4.60
C ALA A 163 27.49 6.90 -3.46
N ASP A 164 26.96 6.49 -2.30
CA ASP A 164 27.74 6.16 -1.09
C ASP A 164 28.21 4.71 -1.03
N ASP A 165 27.89 3.87 -2.02
CA ASP A 165 28.30 2.45 -2.10
C ASP A 165 29.12 2.18 -3.38
N PRO A 166 30.47 2.21 -3.28
CA PRO A 166 31.34 1.97 -4.44
C PRO A 166 31.15 0.59 -5.10
N GLY A 167 30.85 -0.46 -4.32
CA GLY A 167 30.64 -1.80 -4.84
C GLY A 167 29.33 -1.91 -5.63
N ALA A 168 28.30 -1.19 -5.17
CA ALA A 168 27.07 -1.03 -5.93
C ALA A 168 27.30 -0.28 -7.24
N LEU A 169 28.03 0.85 -7.21
CA LEU A 169 28.33 1.62 -8.42
C LEU A 169 29.11 0.80 -9.46
N GLU A 170 30.10 0.02 -9.04
CA GLU A 170 30.84 -0.88 -9.94
C GLU A 170 29.92 -1.92 -10.59
N SER A 171 29.02 -2.52 -9.80
CA SER A 171 28.04 -3.49 -10.29
C SER A 171 27.06 -2.87 -11.31
N PHE A 172 26.66 -1.61 -11.11
CA PHE A 172 25.88 -0.87 -12.08
C PHE A 172 26.68 -0.60 -13.37
N ASP A 173 27.95 -0.23 -13.26
CA ASP A 173 28.79 0.08 -14.42
C ASP A 173 29.05 -1.16 -15.29
N VAL A 174 29.26 -2.34 -14.67
CA VAL A 174 29.36 -3.62 -15.38
C VAL A 174 28.07 -3.94 -16.12
N ALA A 175 26.91 -3.81 -15.46
CA ALA A 175 25.61 -4.05 -16.07
C ALA A 175 25.34 -3.09 -17.25
N LEU A 176 25.65 -1.80 -17.07
CA LEU A 176 25.51 -0.77 -18.11
C LEU A 176 26.44 -1.03 -19.29
N ALA A 177 27.69 -1.45 -19.04
CA ALA A 177 28.62 -1.83 -20.10
C ALA A 177 28.10 -3.02 -20.92
N ALA A 178 27.55 -4.05 -20.27
CA ALA A 178 26.95 -5.19 -20.95
C ALA A 178 25.72 -4.81 -21.80
N LEU A 179 24.97 -3.78 -21.39
CA LEU A 179 23.79 -3.30 -22.12
C LEU A 179 24.14 -2.41 -23.33
N ARG A 180 25.37 -1.86 -23.43
CA ARG A 180 25.79 -1.02 -24.57
C ARG A 180 25.71 -1.74 -25.92
N GLN A 181 25.82 -3.08 -25.94
CA GLN A 181 25.65 -3.86 -27.16
C GLN A 181 24.27 -3.68 -27.83
N PHE A 182 23.27 -3.22 -27.07
CA PHE A 182 21.92 -2.96 -27.56
C PHE A 182 21.70 -1.51 -27.99
N GLY A 183 22.72 -0.66 -27.89
CA GLY A 183 22.70 0.76 -28.24
C GLY A 183 22.67 1.69 -27.03
N GLU A 184 22.64 2.99 -27.32
CA GLU A 184 22.68 4.03 -26.28
C GLU A 184 21.38 4.04 -25.44
N PRO A 185 21.47 4.21 -24.12
CA PRO A 185 20.31 4.40 -23.26
C PRO A 185 19.37 5.47 -23.81
N ASP A 186 18.06 5.26 -23.67
CA ASP A 186 17.08 6.29 -23.98
C ASP A 186 17.35 7.54 -23.16
N ARG A 187 17.25 8.71 -23.81
CA ARG A 187 17.36 9.99 -23.12
C ARG A 187 16.32 10.05 -22.01
N PRO A 188 16.69 10.51 -20.80
CA PRO A 188 15.71 10.79 -19.76
C PRO A 188 14.68 11.77 -20.31
N ARG A 189 13.43 11.64 -19.84
CA ARG A 189 12.40 12.62 -20.17
C ARG A 189 12.87 13.98 -19.67
N ALA A 190 12.67 15.01 -20.48
CA ALA A 190 12.95 16.37 -20.05
C ALA A 190 12.11 16.69 -18.80
N ASP A 191 12.67 17.47 -17.90
CA ASP A 191 11.90 18.00 -16.79
C ASP A 191 10.76 18.90 -17.31
N PRO A 192 9.59 18.90 -16.65
CA PRO A 192 8.52 19.79 -17.03
C PRO A 192 8.98 21.25 -16.93
N THR A 193 8.72 22.03 -17.96
CA THR A 193 9.01 23.47 -17.97
C THR A 193 8.12 24.21 -16.98
N GLU A 194 8.53 25.40 -16.55
CA GLU A 194 7.72 26.21 -15.63
C GLU A 194 6.36 26.58 -16.23
N ALA A 195 6.30 26.81 -17.54
CA ALA A 195 5.04 27.05 -18.26
C ALA A 195 4.12 25.82 -18.21
N GLN A 196 4.66 24.61 -18.41
CA GLN A 196 3.88 23.37 -18.30
C GLN A 196 3.38 23.14 -16.86
N ARG A 197 4.21 23.44 -15.85
CA ARG A 197 3.81 23.36 -14.43
C ARG A 197 2.64 24.28 -14.14
N ARG A 198 2.79 25.55 -14.49
CA ARG A 198 1.75 26.57 -14.29
C ARG A 198 0.44 26.20 -14.99
N HIS A 199 0.51 25.79 -16.25
CA HIS A 199 -0.69 25.42 -17.00
C HIS A 199 -1.42 24.21 -16.40
N VAL A 200 -0.69 23.16 -15.98
CA VAL A 200 -1.29 22.00 -15.30
C VAL A 200 -1.92 22.40 -13.96
N ASP A 201 -1.23 23.23 -13.18
CA ASP A 201 -1.70 23.69 -11.88
C ASP A 201 -2.95 24.59 -12.02
N GLU A 202 -3.01 25.44 -13.04
CA GLU A 202 -4.19 26.25 -13.38
C GLU A 202 -5.40 25.38 -13.73
N LEU A 203 -5.24 24.36 -14.59
CA LEU A 203 -6.31 23.44 -14.97
C LEU A 203 -6.86 22.65 -13.77
N LEU A 204 -5.96 22.15 -12.92
CA LEU A 204 -6.36 21.42 -11.71
C LEU A 204 -7.07 22.34 -10.71
N CYS A 205 -6.54 23.54 -10.48
CA CYS A 205 -7.18 24.52 -9.61
C CYS A 205 -8.55 24.95 -10.12
N ALA A 206 -8.69 25.16 -11.44
CA ALA A 206 -9.98 25.47 -12.05
C ALA A 206 -10.99 24.33 -11.84
N GLN A 207 -10.57 23.08 -12.01
CA GLN A 207 -11.42 21.90 -11.79
C GLN A 207 -11.87 21.77 -10.32
N VAL A 208 -10.95 21.96 -9.36
CA VAL A 208 -11.27 21.89 -7.93
C VAL A 208 -12.22 23.03 -7.53
N ARG A 209 -12.02 24.25 -8.06
CA ARG A 209 -12.92 25.38 -7.80
C ARG A 209 -14.30 25.21 -8.42
N ALA A 210 -14.39 24.53 -9.57
CA ALA A 210 -15.66 24.27 -10.25
C ALA A 210 -16.54 23.23 -9.52
N ASP A 211 -15.95 22.33 -8.74
CA ASP A 211 -16.67 21.29 -8.00
C ASP A 211 -16.31 21.35 -6.51
N THR A 212 -17.09 22.15 -5.77
CA THR A 212 -16.83 22.39 -4.34
C THR A 212 -16.96 21.15 -3.48
N ARG A 213 -17.63 20.09 -3.95
CA ARG A 213 -17.74 18.80 -3.21
C ARG A 213 -16.41 18.09 -3.06
N LEU A 214 -15.43 18.44 -3.90
CA LEU A 214 -14.08 17.89 -3.81
C LEU A 214 -13.38 18.30 -2.52
N PHE A 215 -13.67 19.48 -1.97
CA PHE A 215 -13.05 19.97 -0.73
C PHE A 215 -13.39 19.11 0.50
N ASP A 216 -14.53 18.42 0.46
CA ASP A 216 -14.97 17.54 1.55
C ASP A 216 -14.36 16.13 1.44
N ASP A 217 -13.64 15.82 0.35
CA ASP A 217 -13.06 14.50 0.16
C ASP A 217 -11.70 14.35 0.87
N PRO A 218 -11.53 13.38 1.78
CA PRO A 218 -10.30 13.21 2.54
C PRO A 218 -9.09 12.78 1.68
N TYR A 219 -9.31 12.35 0.44
CA TYR A 219 -8.26 11.91 -0.49
C TYR A 219 -7.96 12.94 -1.60
N LEU A 220 -8.51 14.16 -1.52
CA LEU A 220 -8.31 15.19 -2.54
C LEU A 220 -6.83 15.51 -2.76
N ASP A 221 -6.04 15.71 -1.71
CA ASP A 221 -4.63 16.11 -1.81
C ASP A 221 -3.80 15.06 -2.57
N GLU A 222 -3.99 13.79 -2.24
CA GLU A 222 -3.30 12.69 -2.91
C GLU A 222 -3.75 12.56 -4.37
N ALA A 223 -5.06 12.67 -4.61
CA ALA A 223 -5.62 12.66 -5.95
C ALA A 223 -5.06 13.80 -6.81
N TYR A 224 -4.93 14.99 -6.23
CA TYR A 224 -4.36 16.17 -6.87
C TYR A 224 -2.91 15.93 -7.27
N LEU A 225 -2.05 15.45 -6.35
CA LEU A 225 -0.65 15.15 -6.65
C LEU A 225 -0.50 14.06 -7.72
N ARG A 226 -1.30 12.99 -7.63
CA ARG A 226 -1.32 11.90 -8.64
C ARG A 226 -1.78 12.42 -10.00
N ALA A 227 -2.79 13.30 -10.03
CA ALA A 227 -3.31 13.92 -11.24
C ALA A 227 -2.28 14.86 -11.86
N ARG A 228 -1.69 15.76 -11.07
CA ARG A 228 -0.60 16.66 -11.45
C ARG A 228 0.57 15.93 -12.09
N ASN A 229 1.09 14.90 -11.43
CA ASN A 229 2.18 14.09 -11.97
C ASN A 229 1.80 13.37 -13.27
N THR A 230 0.52 13.04 -13.46
CA THR A 230 0.03 12.43 -14.70
C THR A 230 -0.08 13.46 -15.82
N MET A 231 -0.65 14.63 -15.56
CA MET A 231 -0.79 15.71 -16.53
C MET A 231 0.56 16.31 -16.94
N LEU A 232 1.51 16.49 -16.02
CA LEU A 232 2.87 16.91 -16.36
C LEU A 232 3.56 15.93 -17.30
N ARG A 233 3.35 14.63 -17.10
CA ARG A 233 3.86 13.60 -18.02
C ARG A 233 3.23 13.74 -19.41
N TRP A 234 1.93 14.01 -19.48
CA TRP A 234 1.23 14.26 -20.74
C TRP A 234 1.72 15.53 -21.45
N ALA A 235 1.96 16.60 -20.70
CA ALA A 235 2.51 17.85 -21.22
C ALA A 235 3.92 17.66 -21.82
N ILE A 236 4.81 16.93 -21.12
CA ILE A 236 6.14 16.58 -21.64
C ILE A 236 6.03 15.72 -22.91
N ASP A 237 5.07 14.79 -22.93
CA ASP A 237 4.81 13.93 -24.08
C ASP A 237 4.07 14.67 -25.22
N GLY A 238 3.82 15.98 -25.09
CA GLY A 238 3.23 16.84 -26.13
C GLY A 238 1.72 16.64 -26.35
N ARG A 239 1.01 16.04 -25.39
CA ARG A 239 -0.44 15.85 -25.47
C ARG A 239 -1.16 17.16 -25.13
N GLU A 240 -2.26 17.42 -25.82
CA GLU A 240 -3.18 18.51 -25.48
C GLU A 240 -3.82 18.26 -24.11
N LEU A 241 -3.94 19.33 -23.33
CA LEU A 241 -4.45 19.34 -21.97
C LEU A 241 -5.63 20.31 -21.87
N ASP A 242 -6.82 19.85 -22.25
CA ASP A 242 -7.99 20.73 -22.30
C ASP A 242 -8.75 20.78 -20.96
N ASN A 243 -8.58 19.76 -20.12
CA ASN A 243 -9.25 19.66 -18.82
C ASN A 243 -8.45 18.80 -17.84
N ALA A 244 -8.89 18.81 -16.57
CA ALA A 244 -8.30 18.01 -15.51
C ALA A 244 -9.22 16.87 -15.04
N ALA A 245 -10.04 16.29 -15.93
CA ALA A 245 -10.97 15.20 -15.58
C ALA A 245 -10.26 13.94 -15.02
N VAL A 246 -8.95 13.80 -15.28
CA VAL A 246 -8.10 12.77 -14.68
C VAL A 246 -8.11 12.83 -13.14
N LEU A 247 -8.40 13.99 -12.54
CA LEU A 247 -8.54 14.16 -11.09
C LEU A 247 -9.54 13.17 -10.49
N TYR A 248 -10.74 13.04 -11.08
CA TYR A 248 -11.77 12.11 -10.59
C TYR A 248 -11.33 10.65 -10.67
N THR A 249 -10.55 10.31 -11.71
CA THR A 249 -10.00 8.95 -11.84
C THR A 249 -8.97 8.69 -10.74
N LYS A 250 -8.14 9.68 -10.41
CA LYS A 250 -7.15 9.57 -9.32
C LYS A 250 -7.80 9.59 -7.95
N LEU A 251 -8.88 10.33 -7.78
CA LEU A 251 -9.68 10.33 -6.56
C LEU A 251 -10.27 8.95 -6.28
N ARG A 252 -10.89 8.32 -7.29
CA ARG A 252 -11.40 6.96 -7.17
C ARG A 252 -10.29 5.96 -6.82
N ALA A 253 -9.12 6.09 -7.44
CA ALA A 253 -7.98 5.22 -7.14
C ALA A 253 -7.46 5.43 -5.71
N ALA A 254 -7.34 6.67 -5.25
CA ALA A 254 -6.91 6.98 -3.88
C ALA A 254 -7.88 6.43 -2.83
N ARG A 255 -9.20 6.59 -3.06
CA ARG A 255 -10.24 5.98 -2.20
C ARG A 255 -10.10 4.45 -2.12
N LEU A 256 -9.92 3.78 -3.26
CA LEU A 256 -9.74 2.32 -3.30
C LEU A 256 -8.47 1.87 -2.58
N ASP A 257 -7.36 2.60 -2.75
CA ASP A 257 -6.11 2.33 -2.05
C ASP A 257 -6.28 2.52 -0.53
N GLY A 258 -6.97 3.58 -0.10
CA GLY A 258 -7.33 3.83 1.29
C GLY A 258 -8.15 2.68 1.88
N GLN A 259 -9.22 2.27 1.20
CA GLN A 259 -10.04 1.12 1.60
C GLN A 259 -9.25 -0.19 1.66
N ARG A 260 -8.32 -0.42 0.72
CA ARG A 260 -7.44 -1.59 0.75
C ARG A 260 -6.48 -1.54 1.92
N ALA A 261 -5.88 -0.38 2.22
CA ALA A 261 -5.01 -0.22 3.38
C ALA A 261 -5.79 -0.45 4.67
N GLU A 262 -6.98 0.13 4.81
CA GLU A 262 -7.88 -0.13 5.94
C GLU A 262 -8.25 -1.60 6.07
N ARG A 263 -8.54 -2.27 4.95
CA ARG A 263 -8.86 -3.70 4.93
C ARG A 263 -7.65 -4.57 5.30
N VAL A 264 -6.46 -4.28 4.79
CA VAL A 264 -5.23 -5.01 5.14
C VAL A 264 -4.92 -4.82 6.62
N VAL A 265 -5.06 -3.60 7.15
CA VAL A 265 -4.96 -3.33 8.58
C VAL A 265 -6.01 -4.12 9.34
N ALA A 266 -7.28 -4.07 8.95
CA ALA A 266 -8.35 -4.82 9.59
C ALA A 266 -8.15 -6.34 9.54
N GLU A 267 -7.59 -6.90 8.46
CA GLU A 267 -7.25 -8.32 8.30
C GLU A 267 -6.02 -8.73 9.11
N HIS A 268 -5.04 -7.83 9.32
CA HIS A 268 -3.90 -8.10 10.22
C HIS A 268 -4.25 -7.87 11.69
N GLU A 269 -5.23 -7.00 11.95
CA GLU A 269 -5.85 -6.79 13.26
C GLU A 269 -7.00 -7.78 13.52
N GLN A 270 -7.30 -8.70 12.57
CA GLN A 270 -8.20 -9.81 12.87
C GLN A 270 -7.54 -10.69 13.92
N PRO A 271 -8.18 -10.87 15.09
CA PRO A 271 -7.69 -11.81 16.08
C PRO A 271 -7.74 -13.21 15.45
N VAL A 272 -6.60 -13.90 15.39
CA VAL A 272 -6.52 -15.34 15.08
C VAL A 272 -7.09 -16.20 16.23
N ALA A 273 -7.72 -15.57 17.23
CA ALA A 273 -8.59 -16.24 18.18
C ALA A 273 -10.02 -15.93 17.79
N GLU A 274 -10.84 -16.98 17.64
CA GLU A 274 -12.30 -16.86 17.71
C GLU A 274 -12.66 -15.84 18.81
N PRO A 275 -13.64 -14.94 18.58
CA PRO A 275 -14.08 -14.02 19.61
C PRO A 275 -14.41 -14.86 20.83
N ILE A 276 -13.60 -14.76 21.88
CA ILE A 276 -14.00 -15.24 23.19
C ILE A 276 -15.27 -14.45 23.44
N ALA A 277 -16.40 -15.12 23.34
CA ALA A 277 -17.68 -14.56 23.72
C ALA A 277 -17.52 -14.16 25.18
N VAL A 278 -17.16 -12.90 25.43
CA VAL A 278 -17.28 -12.30 26.74
C VAL A 278 -18.77 -12.37 27.01
N PRO A 279 -19.23 -13.21 27.97
CA PRO A 279 -20.64 -13.34 28.23
C PRO A 279 -21.16 -11.94 28.55
N ALA A 280 -22.20 -11.49 27.84
CA ALA A 280 -22.81 -10.16 27.96
C ALA A 280 -23.49 -9.91 29.32
N SER A 281 -23.10 -10.61 30.38
CA SER A 281 -23.70 -10.52 31.70
C SER A 281 -22.75 -10.96 32.83
N LEU A 282 -21.45 -10.73 32.70
CA LEU A 282 -20.57 -10.70 33.86
C LEU A 282 -20.14 -9.26 34.02
N SER A 283 -20.82 -8.53 34.90
CA SER A 283 -20.25 -7.38 35.58
C SER A 283 -18.80 -7.73 35.88
N GLU A 284 -17.84 -7.03 35.27
CA GLU A 284 -16.42 -7.25 35.54
C GLU A 284 -16.29 -7.35 37.06
N PRO A 285 -15.86 -8.48 37.65
CA PRO A 285 -15.94 -8.63 39.09
C PRO A 285 -15.15 -7.51 39.78
N MET A 286 -14.08 -7.05 39.14
CA MET A 286 -13.27 -5.91 39.54
C MET A 286 -13.67 -4.64 38.79
N ASP A 287 -14.68 -3.95 39.30
CA ASP A 287 -14.81 -2.50 39.07
C ASP A 287 -13.72 -1.79 39.90
N LEU A 288 -12.44 -1.99 39.50
CA LEU A 288 -11.24 -1.33 40.04
C LEU A 288 -11.35 0.21 40.01
N ARG A 289 -12.35 0.71 39.28
CA ARG A 289 -12.76 2.13 39.20
C ARG A 289 -13.29 2.68 40.52
N ARG A 290 -13.48 1.84 41.54
CA ARG A 290 -13.87 2.21 42.91
C ARG A 290 -12.76 2.08 43.94
N VAL A 291 -11.50 2.25 43.55
CA VAL A 291 -10.43 2.46 44.52
C VAL A 291 -10.24 3.98 44.71
N PRO A 292 -10.89 4.62 45.71
CA PRO A 292 -10.73 6.05 46.01
C PRO A 292 -9.39 6.39 46.65
N ASP A 293 -8.49 5.41 46.81
CA ASP A 293 -7.20 5.61 47.44
C ASP A 293 -6.18 6.12 46.42
N ALA A 294 -5.91 7.42 46.47
CA ALA A 294 -4.91 8.09 45.65
C ALA A 294 -3.50 7.46 45.80
N ASP A 295 -3.21 6.78 46.91
CA ASP A 295 -1.95 6.05 47.07
C ASP A 295 -1.91 4.78 46.22
N ILE A 296 -3.01 4.02 46.14
CA ILE A 296 -3.11 2.83 45.29
C ILE A 296 -2.97 3.22 43.82
N LEU A 297 -3.66 4.27 43.37
CA LEU A 297 -3.57 4.74 41.99
C LEU A 297 -2.17 5.25 41.64
N ARG A 298 -1.50 5.96 42.57
CA ARG A 298 -0.11 6.41 42.38
C ARG A 298 0.88 5.26 42.26
N ARG A 299 0.72 4.21 43.09
CA ARG A 299 1.54 2.99 43.01
C ARG A 299 1.28 2.22 41.72
N ALA A 300 0.02 2.09 41.31
CA ALA A 300 -0.34 1.47 40.04
C ALA A 300 0.28 2.22 38.85
N ALA A 301 0.27 3.56 38.87
CA ALA A 301 0.92 4.38 37.85
C ALA A 301 2.44 4.19 37.83
N ALA A 302 3.08 3.94 38.98
CA ALA A 302 4.50 3.63 39.04
C ALA A 302 4.83 2.27 38.42
N VAL A 303 3.99 1.25 38.64
CA VAL A 303 4.11 -0.06 37.98
C VAL A 303 4.01 0.08 36.46
N VAL A 304 2.96 0.75 35.96
CA VAL A 304 2.76 0.95 34.51
C VAL A 304 3.92 1.75 33.89
N ARG A 305 4.49 2.73 34.60
CA ARG A 305 5.68 3.48 34.13
C ARG A 305 6.90 2.59 33.93
N ALA A 306 7.10 1.59 34.79
CA ALA A 306 8.27 0.71 34.76
C ALA A 306 8.23 -0.32 33.62
N VAL A 307 7.05 -0.61 33.06
CA VAL A 307 6.91 -1.54 31.92
C VAL A 307 7.62 -0.98 30.69
N ALA A 308 8.54 -1.74 30.10
CA ALA A 308 9.17 -1.31 28.86
C ALA A 308 8.15 -1.45 27.72
N ALA A 309 7.95 -0.37 26.96
CA ALA A 309 6.98 -0.33 25.88
C ALA A 309 7.67 0.01 24.56
N PRO A 310 7.12 -0.44 23.42
CA PRO A 310 7.63 -0.01 22.13
C PRO A 310 7.42 1.50 21.97
N GLY A 311 8.43 2.18 21.42
CA GLY A 311 8.40 3.61 21.11
C GLY A 311 8.26 3.85 19.60
N PRO A 312 7.05 3.77 19.02
CA PRO A 312 6.85 4.08 17.60
C PRO A 312 6.98 5.60 17.34
N ASP A 313 7.21 5.98 16.08
CA ASP A 313 7.23 7.39 15.62
C ASP A 313 8.24 8.31 16.35
N ASP A 314 9.41 7.76 16.70
CA ASP A 314 10.48 8.41 17.47
C ASP A 314 10.02 8.88 18.87
N CYS A 315 8.93 8.31 19.39
CA CYS A 315 8.47 8.58 20.74
C CYS A 315 9.20 7.68 21.75
N ALA A 316 9.52 8.24 22.92
CA ALA A 316 10.18 7.49 23.99
C ALA A 316 9.28 6.40 24.63
N ASP A 317 7.96 6.57 24.52
CA ASP A 317 6.94 5.65 25.02
C ASP A 317 5.75 5.61 24.06
N CYS A 318 4.93 4.56 24.15
CA CYS A 318 3.68 4.49 23.39
C CYS A 318 2.56 5.36 23.98
N TRP A 319 1.63 5.73 23.11
CA TRP A 319 0.47 6.53 23.41
C TRP A 319 -0.46 5.85 24.42
N GLU A 320 -0.67 4.54 24.28
CA GLU A 320 -1.55 3.76 25.16
C GLU A 320 -1.02 3.72 26.59
N LYS A 321 0.30 3.56 26.77
CA LYS A 321 0.95 3.65 28.09
C LYS A 321 0.84 5.05 28.69
N THR A 322 1.09 6.08 27.90
CA THR A 322 0.94 7.48 28.34
C THR A 322 -0.48 7.79 28.78
N THR A 323 -1.47 7.29 28.03
CA THR A 323 -2.90 7.46 28.33
C THR A 323 -3.31 6.71 29.60
N ALA A 324 -2.85 5.47 29.79
CA ALA A 324 -3.09 4.71 31.02
C ALA A 324 -2.51 5.40 32.26
N ILE A 325 -1.28 5.94 32.16
CA ILE A 325 -0.65 6.69 33.25
C ILE A 325 -1.43 7.98 33.57
N SER A 326 -1.92 8.69 32.55
CA SER A 326 -2.77 9.88 32.77
C SER A 326 -4.04 9.51 33.54
N ILE A 327 -4.75 8.46 33.12
CA ILE A 327 -5.96 7.98 33.78
C ILE A 327 -5.69 7.64 35.26
N LEU A 328 -4.56 6.99 35.57
CA LEU A 328 -4.19 6.64 36.94
C LEU A 328 -3.79 7.87 37.79
N ASN A 329 -3.17 8.89 37.18
CA ASN A 329 -2.76 10.10 37.89
C ASN A 329 -3.93 11.09 38.12
N ASP A 330 -4.92 11.13 37.21
CA ASP A 330 -6.05 12.06 37.27
C ASP A 330 -6.98 11.76 38.46
N GLY A 331 -7.00 10.51 38.95
CA GLY A 331 -7.64 10.13 40.22
C GLY A 331 -9.17 10.27 40.27
N VAL A 332 -9.82 10.63 39.16
CA VAL A 332 -11.27 10.74 39.05
C VAL A 332 -11.87 9.37 38.75
N ALA A 333 -12.87 8.95 39.53
CA ALA A 333 -13.66 7.77 39.21
C ALA A 333 -14.37 7.98 37.86
N GLN A 334 -13.92 7.30 36.81
CA GLN A 334 -14.49 7.40 35.48
C GLN A 334 -15.54 6.32 35.26
N GLU A 335 -16.68 6.68 34.67
CA GLU A 335 -17.75 5.73 34.37
C GLU A 335 -17.35 4.73 33.27
N SER A 336 -16.51 5.12 32.30
CA SER A 336 -16.10 4.27 31.19
C SER A 336 -14.70 4.58 30.64
N THR A 337 -13.77 3.63 30.80
CA THR A 337 -12.43 3.69 30.18
C THR A 337 -12.51 3.80 28.66
N SER A 338 -13.46 3.10 28.03
CA SER A 338 -13.66 3.16 26.59
C SER A 338 -14.04 4.57 26.11
N ALA A 339 -14.96 5.24 26.82
CA ALA A 339 -15.36 6.60 26.47
C ALA A 339 -14.18 7.58 26.57
N THR A 340 -13.37 7.47 27.61
CA THR A 340 -12.18 8.30 27.82
C THR A 340 -11.12 8.08 26.75
N VAL A 341 -10.81 6.81 26.44
CA VAL A 341 -9.82 6.46 25.41
C VAL A 341 -10.29 6.93 24.04
N VAL A 342 -11.56 6.72 23.68
CA VAL A 342 -12.13 7.19 22.40
C VAL A 342 -12.12 8.71 22.29
N ALA A 343 -12.42 9.42 23.38
CA ALA A 343 -12.36 10.88 23.43
C ALA A 343 -10.91 11.39 23.26
N ALA A 344 -9.96 10.81 23.99
CA ALA A 344 -8.54 11.16 23.89
C ALA A 344 -7.97 10.84 22.49
N TRP A 345 -8.35 9.70 21.92
CA TRP A 345 -7.98 9.28 20.57
C TRP A 345 -8.47 10.28 19.52
N SER A 346 -9.73 10.72 19.65
CA SER A 346 -10.36 11.67 18.72
C SER A 346 -9.75 13.07 18.84
N ALA A 347 -9.40 13.52 20.04
CA ALA A 347 -8.80 14.83 20.29
C ALA A 347 -7.37 14.96 19.75
N GLN A 348 -6.63 13.85 19.66
CA GLN A 348 -5.23 13.83 19.20
C GLN A 348 -5.06 13.30 17.78
N ARG A 349 -6.16 13.09 17.05
CA ARG A 349 -6.12 12.68 15.65
C ARG A 349 -5.50 13.81 14.82
N PRO A 350 -4.34 13.61 14.15
CA PRO A 350 -3.73 14.67 13.37
C PRO A 350 -4.63 15.02 12.17
N SER A 351 -4.68 16.29 11.79
CA SER A 351 -5.16 16.70 10.47
C SER A 351 -4.23 16.11 9.40
N GLY A 352 -4.75 15.26 8.50
CA GLY A 352 -4.00 14.62 7.40
C GLY A 352 -4.10 13.09 7.37
N HIS A 353 -3.15 12.42 6.69
CA HIS A 353 -3.16 10.97 6.41
C HIS A 353 -2.89 10.04 7.62
N ARG A 354 -2.76 10.57 8.84
CA ARG A 354 -2.56 9.75 10.04
C ARG A 354 -3.90 9.34 10.62
N THR A 355 -4.21 8.05 10.57
CA THR A 355 -5.46 7.47 11.10
C THR A 355 -5.45 7.26 12.62
N ARG A 356 -4.29 7.42 13.27
CA ARG A 356 -4.07 7.21 14.70
C ARG A 356 -3.25 8.34 15.36
N PRO A 357 -3.35 8.52 16.69
CA PRO A 357 -2.47 9.42 17.44
C PRO A 357 -0.99 9.08 17.23
N ARG A 358 -0.13 10.10 17.31
CA ARG A 358 1.32 9.89 17.25
C ARG A 358 1.77 9.01 18.42
N GLY A 359 2.63 8.03 18.17
CA GLY A 359 3.13 7.14 19.21
C GLY A 359 2.16 6.00 19.57
N ALA A 360 0.99 5.90 18.94
CA ALA A 360 0.08 4.79 19.15
C ALA A 360 0.61 3.51 18.53
N VAL A 361 0.56 2.42 19.30
CA VAL A 361 0.98 1.07 18.85
C VAL A 361 -0.17 0.42 18.08
N THR A 362 -1.40 0.65 18.53
CA THR A 362 -2.63 0.15 17.91
C THR A 362 -3.08 1.06 16.76
N ALA A 363 -3.92 0.58 15.83
CA ALA A 363 -4.43 1.39 14.73
C ALA A 363 -5.86 1.94 14.95
N SER A 364 -6.56 1.50 16.00
CA SER A 364 -7.93 1.93 16.29
C SER A 364 -8.16 2.26 17.76
N ALA A 365 -9.15 3.12 18.02
CA ALA A 365 -9.55 3.48 19.39
C ALA A 365 -10.07 2.28 20.20
N ILE A 366 -10.62 1.27 19.52
CA ILE A 366 -11.12 0.03 20.15
C ILE A 366 -9.94 -0.80 20.64
N ALA A 367 -8.97 -1.08 19.77
CA ALA A 367 -7.76 -1.81 20.14
C ALA A 367 -6.95 -1.04 21.21
N ALA A 368 -6.87 0.29 21.10
CA ALA A 368 -6.27 1.14 22.13
C ALA A 368 -6.99 1.02 23.47
N THR A 369 -8.32 0.91 23.46
CA THR A 369 -9.12 0.72 24.69
C THR A 369 -8.76 -0.58 25.38
N GLU A 370 -8.61 -1.67 24.62
CA GLU A 370 -8.22 -2.98 25.17
C GLU A 370 -6.82 -2.92 25.78
N LEU A 371 -5.87 -2.31 25.08
CA LEU A 371 -4.48 -2.20 25.53
C LEU A 371 -4.34 -1.28 26.75
N VAL A 372 -5.03 -0.13 26.77
CA VAL A 372 -5.09 0.77 27.93
C VAL A 372 -5.73 0.04 29.12
N SER A 373 -6.83 -0.69 28.91
CA SER A 373 -7.50 -1.44 29.99
C SER A 373 -6.61 -2.54 30.55
N ALA A 374 -5.81 -3.20 29.70
CA ALA A 374 -4.83 -4.20 30.11
C ALA A 374 -3.71 -3.58 30.98
N LEU A 375 -3.20 -2.41 30.60
CA LEU A 375 -2.19 -1.68 31.39
C LEU A 375 -2.75 -1.19 32.74
N LEU A 376 -3.99 -0.69 32.76
CA LEU A 376 -4.67 -0.29 34.00
C LEU A 376 -4.86 -1.48 34.94
N PHE A 377 -5.28 -2.63 34.41
CA PHE A 377 -5.43 -3.85 35.19
C PHE A 377 -4.08 -4.35 35.72
N LEU A 378 -3.02 -4.35 34.91
CA LEU A 378 -1.68 -4.73 35.33
C LEU A 378 -1.19 -3.86 36.50
N GLY A 379 -1.33 -2.54 36.36
CA GLY A 379 -0.94 -1.59 37.40
C GLY A 379 -1.70 -1.81 38.70
N ALA A 380 -3.02 -2.03 38.60
CA ALA A 380 -3.88 -2.24 39.76
C ALA A 380 -3.65 -3.61 40.42
N SER A 381 -3.55 -4.69 39.65
CA SER A 381 -3.38 -6.05 40.19
C SER A 381 -2.03 -6.24 40.88
N ALA A 382 -0.99 -5.53 40.43
CA ALA A 382 0.34 -5.56 41.05
C ALA A 382 0.41 -4.88 42.43
N VAL A 383 -0.51 -3.97 42.74
CA VAL A 383 -0.45 -3.16 43.97
C VAL A 383 -1.56 -3.46 44.97
N THR A 384 -2.59 -4.20 44.57
CA THR A 384 -3.66 -4.66 45.47
C THR A 384 -3.17 -5.83 46.32
N GLN A 385 -3.14 -5.67 47.64
CA GLN A 385 -2.91 -6.80 48.56
C GLN A 385 -4.21 -7.58 48.78
N THR A 386 -4.13 -8.84 49.20
CA THR A 386 -5.30 -9.69 49.48
C THR A 386 -6.26 -9.08 50.52
N GLY A 387 -5.76 -8.16 51.36
CA GLY A 387 -6.54 -7.38 52.32
C GLY A 387 -7.36 -6.22 51.71
N ASP A 388 -6.94 -5.71 50.55
CA ASP A 388 -7.57 -4.58 49.84
C ASP A 388 -8.71 -5.03 48.91
N LEU A 389 -8.82 -6.33 48.67
CA LEU A 389 -9.86 -6.92 47.84
C LEU A 389 -11.19 -7.04 48.63
N PRO A 390 -12.35 -6.65 48.04
CA PRO A 390 -13.65 -6.87 48.65
C PRO A 390 -13.86 -8.35 49.05
N GLU A 391 -14.64 -8.62 50.11
CA GLU A 391 -14.81 -9.99 50.64
C GLU A 391 -15.24 -11.03 49.58
N VAL A 392 -15.94 -10.59 48.54
CA VAL A 392 -16.38 -11.38 47.37
C VAL A 392 -15.22 -12.00 46.58
N PHE A 393 -13.99 -11.51 46.76
CA PHE A 393 -12.78 -11.97 46.07
C PHE A 393 -11.90 -12.91 46.89
N ARG A 394 -12.26 -13.19 48.14
CA ARG A 394 -11.51 -14.11 49.00
C ARG A 394 -11.84 -15.58 48.72
N ASP A 395 -12.79 -15.87 47.84
CA ASP A 395 -13.12 -17.21 47.37
C ASP A 395 -12.10 -17.71 46.32
N ALA A 396 -11.74 -18.99 46.37
CA ALA A 396 -10.79 -19.63 45.46
C ALA A 396 -11.20 -19.49 43.98
N ALA A 397 -12.51 -19.44 43.70
CA ALA A 397 -13.03 -19.21 42.37
C ALA A 397 -12.74 -17.79 41.84
N ALA A 398 -12.71 -16.79 42.72
CA ALA A 398 -12.38 -15.40 42.37
C ALA A 398 -10.88 -15.22 42.11
N ILE A 399 -10.04 -15.85 42.94
CA ILE A 399 -8.58 -15.90 42.75
C ILE A 399 -8.26 -16.57 41.40
N GLY A 400 -8.90 -17.70 41.08
CA GLY A 400 -8.70 -18.38 39.80
C GLY A 400 -9.09 -17.55 38.57
N ARG A 401 -10.14 -16.72 38.66
CA ARG A 401 -10.52 -15.77 37.59
C ARG A 401 -9.48 -14.68 37.41
N LEU A 402 -8.95 -14.15 38.52
CA LEU A 402 -7.94 -13.09 38.52
C LEU A 402 -6.62 -13.58 37.93
N SER A 403 -6.17 -14.79 38.29
CA SER A 403 -4.97 -15.42 37.71
C SER A 403 -5.11 -15.69 36.21
N ARG A 404 -6.28 -16.15 35.74
CA ARG A 404 -6.55 -16.34 34.31
C ARG A 404 -6.49 -15.03 33.55
N ARG A 405 -7.12 -13.98 34.12
CA ARG A 405 -7.12 -12.65 33.52
C ARG A 405 -5.72 -12.04 33.46
N GLN A 406 -4.91 -12.25 34.50
CA GLN A 406 -3.50 -11.86 34.50
C GLN A 406 -2.74 -12.52 33.35
N ALA A 407 -2.90 -13.83 33.16
CA ALA A 407 -2.25 -14.55 32.05
C ALA A 407 -2.72 -14.07 30.66
N GLU A 408 -4.01 -13.75 30.48
CA GLU A 408 -4.53 -13.17 29.24
C GLU A 408 -3.91 -11.81 28.93
N ILE A 409 -3.77 -10.96 29.95
CA ILE A 409 -3.22 -9.60 29.84
C ILE A 409 -1.73 -9.63 29.57
N THR A 410 -0.98 -10.47 30.27
CA THR A 410 0.44 -10.71 30.01
C THR A 410 0.67 -11.13 28.56
N ASN A 411 -0.12 -12.09 28.04
CA ASN A 411 -0.05 -12.52 26.64
C ASN A 411 -0.44 -11.43 25.63
N LEU A 412 -1.42 -10.58 25.95
CA LEU A 412 -1.79 -9.44 25.10
C LEU A 412 -0.65 -8.42 25.01
N LEU A 413 -0.09 -8.04 26.16
CA LEU A 413 0.99 -7.07 26.25
C LEU A 413 2.27 -7.56 25.55
N TYR A 414 2.66 -8.84 25.71
CA TYR A 414 3.77 -9.43 24.97
C TYR A 414 3.60 -9.38 23.45
N ARG A 415 2.39 -9.69 22.95
CA ARG A 415 2.10 -9.62 21.51
C ARG A 415 2.19 -8.20 20.97
N CYS A 416 1.90 -7.21 21.80
CA CYS A 416 2.04 -5.79 21.47
C CYS A 416 3.47 -5.26 21.69
N GLY A 417 4.44 -6.12 22.05
CA GLY A 417 5.85 -5.76 22.19
C GLY A 417 6.23 -5.13 23.54
N PHE A 418 5.39 -5.27 24.56
CA PHE A 418 5.72 -4.83 25.92
C PHE A 418 6.58 -5.89 26.62
N ASP A 419 7.58 -5.44 27.37
CA ASP A 419 8.35 -6.29 28.28
C ASP A 419 7.91 -6.04 29.72
N ILE A 420 7.37 -7.10 30.33
CA ILE A 420 6.67 -7.07 31.61
C ILE A 420 7.45 -7.86 32.67
N ASP A 421 8.33 -8.77 32.25
CA ASP A 421 9.06 -9.68 33.14
C ASP A 421 10.39 -9.05 33.61
N GLY A 422 10.92 -8.05 32.90
CA GLY A 422 12.14 -7.35 33.33
C GLY A 422 13.39 -8.24 33.33
N ASP A 423 13.33 -9.43 32.72
CA ASP A 423 14.46 -10.32 32.49
C ASP A 423 15.25 -9.85 31.26
N GLY A 424 15.80 -8.65 31.36
CA GLY A 424 16.81 -8.12 30.45
C GLY A 424 18.21 -8.23 31.07
N GLU A 425 18.86 -9.37 30.88
CA GLU A 425 20.33 -9.45 30.77
C GLU A 425 20.74 -9.73 29.31
#